data_AF-A0A8B6BQH1-F1
#
_entry.id   AF-A0A8B6BQH1-F1
#
_cell.length_a   1.000
_cell.length_b   1.000
_cell.length_c   1.000
_cell.angle_alpha   90.00
_cell.angle_beta   90.00
_cell.angle_gamma   90.00
#
_symmetry.space_group_name_H-M   'P 1'
#
loop_
_entity.id
_entity.type
_entity.pdbx_description
1 polymer ?
#
loop_
_entity_poly.entity_id
_entity_poly.type
_entity_poly.pdbx_seq_one_letter_code
_entity_poly.pdbx_strand_id
1 'polypeptide(L)'
;MKASTPINIEKLEHELQNHPDINFRSYLINGLRNGFDSMVKYDTWDTKVCKNNYSARSQSTVVSDLIKKECEKGFVYGPFQHSPFPRFRVSPLGVATGKYSDKKRLILDLSSPHNDECMSVNDMIDKSDFKWKAMYYFYVRLTFGCRSSPKIFDTVSQAVCYIAEKNYKVQHILHLLDDFLTIDHDGIPTKMERGQWQL
;
A
#
# COMPACT_ATOMS: atom_id res chain seq x y z
N MET A 1 -3.68 -5.92 -15.15
CA MET A 1 -3.04 -6.37 -13.90
C MET A 1 -4.13 -6.65 -12.87
N LYS A 2 -3.96 -7.67 -12.00
CA LYS A 2 -4.92 -7.97 -10.92
C LYS A 2 -4.31 -7.54 -9.59
N ALA A 3 -5.06 -6.83 -8.76
CA ALA A 3 -4.64 -6.52 -7.39
C ALA A 3 -4.48 -7.83 -6.61
N SER A 4 -3.39 -7.99 -5.85
CA SER A 4 -3.02 -9.29 -5.29
C SER A 4 -3.09 -9.31 -3.76
N THR A 5 -4.18 -9.02 -3.07
CA THR A 5 -4.16 -8.95 -1.59
C THR A 5 -3.82 -10.29 -0.86
N PRO A 6 -3.05 -10.29 0.26
CA PRO A 6 -2.91 -11.48 1.12
C PRO A 6 -4.17 -11.77 1.94
N ILE A 7 -5.13 -10.83 1.97
CA ILE A 7 -6.39 -10.96 2.71
C ILE A 7 -7.29 -11.98 2.01
N ASN A 8 -7.83 -12.94 2.76
CA ASN A 8 -8.87 -13.83 2.26
C ASN A 8 -10.18 -13.04 2.08
N ILE A 9 -10.42 -12.59 0.84
CA ILE A 9 -11.54 -11.72 0.50
C ILE A 9 -12.89 -12.39 0.75
N GLU A 10 -13.02 -13.68 0.43
CA GLU A 10 -14.27 -14.42 0.61
C GLU A 10 -14.65 -14.51 2.09
N LYS A 11 -13.67 -14.81 2.96
CA LYS A 11 -13.86 -14.81 4.41
C LYS A 11 -14.21 -13.41 4.92
N LEU A 12 -13.51 -12.37 4.45
CA LEU A 12 -13.78 -11.00 4.86
C LEU A 12 -15.19 -10.54 4.46
N GLU A 13 -15.62 -10.83 3.24
CA GLU A 13 -16.96 -10.51 2.75
C GLU A 13 -18.05 -11.19 3.59
N HIS A 14 -17.83 -12.47 3.95
CA HIS A 14 -18.73 -13.20 4.82
C HIS A 14 -18.83 -12.60 6.23
N GLU A 15 -17.70 -12.24 6.84
CA GLU A 15 -17.66 -11.63 8.18
C GLU A 15 -18.34 -10.23 8.20
N LEU A 16 -18.30 -9.51 7.08
CA LEU A 16 -18.93 -8.19 6.91
C LEU A 16 -20.38 -8.25 6.39
N GLN A 17 -20.99 -9.43 6.25
CA GLN A 17 -22.33 -9.59 5.68
C GLN A 17 -23.40 -8.75 6.42
N ASN A 18 -23.24 -8.59 7.75
CA ASN A 18 -24.16 -7.87 8.62
C ASN A 18 -23.79 -6.39 8.84
N HIS A 19 -22.76 -5.88 8.13
CA HIS A 19 -22.35 -4.49 8.26
C HIS A 19 -23.48 -3.54 7.81
N PRO A 20 -23.86 -2.53 8.62
CA PRO A 20 -24.98 -1.65 8.30
C PRO A 20 -24.70 -0.74 7.09
N ASP A 21 -23.43 -0.38 6.87
CA ASP A 21 -23.01 0.39 5.70
C ASP A 21 -22.62 -0.54 4.53
N ILE A 22 -23.54 -0.67 3.58
CA ILE A 22 -23.36 -1.47 2.36
C ILE A 22 -22.36 -0.82 1.39
N ASN A 23 -22.29 0.52 1.37
CA ASN A 23 -21.38 1.25 0.50
C ASN A 23 -19.94 1.05 0.94
N PHE A 24 -19.69 1.14 2.25
CA PHE A 24 -18.39 0.82 2.85
C PHE A 24 -17.95 -0.61 2.50
N ARG A 25 -18.82 -1.60 2.70
CA ARG A 25 -18.53 -3.01 2.37
C ARG A 25 -18.21 -3.15 0.89
N SER A 26 -19.04 -2.60 0.02
CA SER A 26 -18.87 -2.71 -1.43
C SER A 26 -17.58 -2.04 -1.90
N TYR A 27 -17.26 -0.86 -1.37
CA TYR A 27 -16.02 -0.15 -1.64
C TYR A 27 -14.79 -0.97 -1.23
N LEU A 28 -14.79 -1.51 0.00
CA LEU A 28 -13.68 -2.29 0.53
C LEU A 28 -13.47 -3.59 -0.25
N ILE A 29 -14.53 -4.39 -0.46
CA ILE A 29 -14.43 -5.67 -1.15
C ILE A 29 -14.06 -5.47 -2.62
N ASN A 30 -14.68 -4.51 -3.31
CA ASN A 30 -14.32 -4.19 -4.68
C ASN A 30 -12.87 -3.69 -4.78
N GLY A 31 -12.45 -2.83 -3.83
CA GLY A 31 -11.08 -2.33 -3.74
C GLY A 31 -10.05 -3.43 -3.53
N LEU A 32 -10.34 -4.42 -2.69
CA LEU A 32 -9.46 -5.57 -2.46
C LEU A 32 -9.40 -6.53 -3.65
N ARG A 33 -10.51 -6.72 -4.39
CA ARG A 33 -10.58 -7.61 -5.58
C ARG A 33 -9.95 -6.98 -6.81
N ASN A 34 -10.25 -5.71 -7.06
CA ASN A 34 -10.00 -5.04 -8.33
C ASN A 34 -8.98 -3.90 -8.23
N GLY A 35 -8.57 -3.52 -7.02
CA GLY A 35 -7.74 -2.35 -6.75
C GLY A 35 -8.58 -1.16 -6.28
N PHE A 36 -7.98 -0.28 -5.49
CA PHE A 36 -8.63 0.92 -4.99
C PHE A 36 -8.49 2.05 -6.00
N ASP A 37 -9.59 2.78 -6.22
CA ASP A 37 -9.53 4.04 -6.95
C ASP A 37 -8.68 5.03 -6.15
N SER A 38 -7.69 5.58 -6.84
CA SER A 38 -6.78 6.55 -6.26
C SER A 38 -7.28 8.00 -6.44
N MET A 39 -8.51 8.18 -6.91
CA MET A 39 -9.26 9.45 -7.04
C MET A 39 -8.65 10.41 -8.08
N VAL A 40 -8.26 9.85 -9.22
CA VAL A 40 -7.46 10.54 -10.24
C VAL A 40 -8.31 11.05 -11.39
N LYS A 41 -8.02 12.28 -11.85
CA LYS A 41 -8.57 12.83 -13.09
C LYS A 41 -7.59 12.61 -14.25
N TYR A 42 -7.71 11.45 -14.91
CA TYR A 42 -6.83 10.97 -16.00
C TYR A 42 -6.81 11.84 -17.27
N ASP A 43 -7.78 12.73 -17.40
CA ASP A 43 -8.05 13.61 -18.53
C ASP A 43 -7.09 14.81 -18.63
N THR A 44 -6.20 15.03 -17.65
CA THR A 44 -5.42 16.28 -17.58
C THR A 44 -3.89 16.16 -17.73
N TRP A 45 -3.28 14.97 -17.89
CA TRP A 45 -1.80 14.84 -17.81
C TRP A 45 -1.08 14.22 -19.01
N ASP A 46 0.10 14.76 -19.25
CA ASP A 46 1.15 14.19 -20.10
C ASP A 46 2.05 13.20 -19.35
N THR A 47 2.66 12.30 -20.13
CA THR A 47 3.68 11.35 -19.67
C THR A 47 4.91 12.08 -19.14
N LYS A 48 5.36 11.76 -17.92
CA LYS A 48 6.56 12.36 -17.30
C LYS A 48 7.49 11.29 -16.73
N VAL A 49 8.79 11.43 -16.96
CA VAL A 49 9.82 10.53 -16.41
C VAL A 49 10.82 11.33 -15.60
N CYS A 50 10.80 11.14 -14.28
CA CYS A 50 11.73 11.82 -13.38
C CYS A 50 13.07 11.08 -13.29
N LYS A 51 14.15 11.84 -13.10
CA LYS A 51 15.51 11.30 -12.93
C LYS A 51 15.72 10.79 -11.50
N ASN A 52 16.24 9.57 -11.36
CA ASN A 52 16.55 8.99 -10.05
C ASN A 52 17.49 9.85 -9.20
N ASN A 53 17.24 9.86 -7.89
CA ASN A 53 18.00 10.60 -6.90
C ASN A 53 19.46 10.12 -6.84
N TYR A 54 20.36 10.97 -6.36
CA TYR A 54 21.79 10.64 -6.28
C TYR A 54 22.05 9.35 -5.48
N SER A 55 21.33 9.14 -4.37
CA SER A 55 21.46 7.95 -3.52
C SER A 55 21.16 6.63 -4.23
N ALA A 56 20.23 6.63 -5.19
CA ALA A 56 19.95 5.45 -6.02
C ALA A 56 21.04 5.26 -7.09
N ARG A 57 21.52 6.34 -7.71
CA ARG A 57 22.57 6.28 -8.73
C ARG A 57 23.93 5.82 -8.16
N SER A 58 24.29 6.29 -6.97
CA SER A 58 25.56 5.93 -6.31
C SER A 58 25.57 4.50 -5.77
N GLN A 59 24.39 3.90 -5.51
CA GLN A 59 24.24 2.56 -4.95
C GLN A 59 23.49 1.62 -5.90
N SER A 60 23.91 1.60 -7.17
CA SER A 60 23.17 0.94 -8.24
C SER A 60 23.03 -0.58 -8.10
N THR A 61 24.02 -1.25 -7.50
CA THR A 61 23.95 -2.69 -7.17
C THR A 61 22.87 -2.96 -6.14
N VAL A 62 22.89 -2.22 -5.03
CA VAL A 62 21.88 -2.33 -3.96
C VAL A 62 20.47 -2.09 -4.49
N VAL A 63 20.28 -1.06 -5.32
CA VAL A 63 18.96 -0.78 -5.91
C VAL A 63 18.48 -1.95 -6.77
N SER A 64 19.36 -2.52 -7.59
CA SER A 64 19.02 -3.68 -8.43
C SER A 64 18.61 -4.88 -7.58
N ASP A 65 19.32 -5.15 -6.49
CA ASP A 65 19.00 -6.25 -5.57
C ASP A 65 17.69 -6.02 -4.82
N LEU A 66 17.42 -4.79 -4.40
CA LEU A 66 16.16 -4.42 -3.74
C LEU A 66 14.98 -4.58 -4.70
N ILE A 67 15.08 -4.08 -5.93
CA ILE A 67 14.02 -4.25 -6.95
C ILE A 67 13.77 -5.73 -7.22
N LYS A 68 14.84 -6.53 -7.35
CA LYS A 68 14.72 -7.98 -7.55
C LYS A 68 13.91 -8.63 -6.42
N LYS A 69 14.21 -8.29 -5.17
CA LYS A 69 13.47 -8.79 -4.00
C LYS A 69 12.00 -8.36 -3.99
N GLU A 70 11.71 -7.14 -4.41
CA GLU A 70 10.32 -6.64 -4.53
C GLU A 70 9.55 -7.38 -5.64
N CYS A 71 10.20 -7.70 -6.76
CA CYS A 71 9.63 -8.54 -7.82
C CYS A 71 9.39 -9.99 -7.36
N GLU A 72 10.36 -10.59 -6.66
CA GLU A 72 10.24 -11.96 -6.10
C GLU A 72 9.08 -12.07 -5.10
N LYS A 73 8.79 -11.01 -4.34
CA LYS A 73 7.64 -10.92 -3.43
C LYS A 73 6.32 -10.60 -4.14
N GLY A 74 6.34 -10.33 -5.44
CA GLY A 74 5.17 -9.92 -6.22
C GLY A 74 4.63 -8.53 -5.84
N PHE A 75 5.46 -7.66 -5.26
CA PHE A 75 5.07 -6.28 -4.92
C PHE A 75 5.27 -5.31 -6.08
N VAL A 76 6.19 -5.65 -6.98
CA VAL A 76 6.52 -4.91 -8.20
C VAL A 76 6.43 -5.83 -9.40
N TYR A 77 5.82 -5.34 -10.49
CA TYR A 77 5.83 -5.97 -11.80
C TYR A 77 6.85 -5.31 -12.72
N GLY A 78 7.57 -6.13 -13.48
CA GLY A 78 8.64 -5.74 -14.40
C GLY A 78 9.72 -6.83 -14.45
N PRO A 79 10.83 -6.59 -15.18
CA PRO A 79 11.11 -5.40 -15.98
C PRO A 79 10.33 -5.38 -17.31
N PHE A 80 9.83 -4.22 -17.72
CA PHE A 80 9.25 -4.02 -19.05
C PHE A 80 10.15 -3.14 -19.94
N GLN A 81 10.30 -3.51 -21.21
CA GLN A 81 11.10 -2.74 -22.17
C GLN A 81 10.39 -1.43 -22.57
N HIS A 82 9.07 -1.45 -22.64
CA HIS A 82 8.20 -0.29 -22.88
C HIS A 82 7.13 -0.23 -21.80
N SER A 83 6.61 0.97 -21.52
CA SER A 83 5.49 1.10 -20.59
C SER A 83 4.26 0.35 -21.13
N PRO A 84 3.57 -0.47 -20.31
CA PRO A 84 2.31 -1.11 -20.68
C PRO A 84 1.14 -0.11 -20.70
N PHE A 85 1.35 1.14 -20.27
CA PHE A 85 0.35 2.19 -20.25
C PHE A 85 0.67 3.30 -21.26
N PRO A 86 -0.34 3.83 -21.98
CA PRO A 86 -0.13 4.89 -22.96
C PRO A 86 0.24 6.23 -22.32
N ARG A 87 -0.28 6.52 -21.11
CA ARG A 87 0.09 7.67 -20.29
C ARG A 87 0.57 7.17 -18.94
N PHE A 88 1.72 7.66 -18.49
CA PHE A 88 2.33 7.21 -17.23
C PHE A 88 3.25 8.27 -16.62
N ARG A 89 3.47 8.18 -15.31
CA ARG A 89 4.42 9.03 -14.59
C ARG A 89 5.40 8.21 -13.77
N VAL A 90 6.67 8.28 -14.15
CA VAL A 90 7.76 7.60 -13.43
C VAL A 90 8.28 8.51 -12.33
N SER A 91 8.12 8.07 -11.09
CA SER A 91 8.69 8.73 -9.91
C SER A 91 10.16 8.35 -9.73
N PRO A 92 11.01 9.26 -9.23
CA PRO A 92 12.41 8.98 -9.02
C PRO A 92 12.63 8.04 -7.83
N LEU A 93 13.61 7.15 -7.97
CA LEU A 93 14.07 6.28 -6.89
C LEU A 93 15.16 6.93 -6.05
N GLY A 94 15.15 6.62 -4.76
CA GLY A 94 16.20 6.88 -3.79
C GLY A 94 16.49 5.64 -2.93
N VAL A 95 17.57 5.70 -2.16
CA VAL A 95 17.89 4.71 -1.13
C VAL A 95 18.01 5.43 0.20
N ALA A 96 17.32 4.91 1.22
CA ALA A 96 17.48 5.34 2.61
C ALA A 96 18.04 4.20 3.46
N THR A 97 18.88 4.53 4.43
CA THR A 97 19.44 3.58 5.39
C THR A 97 18.72 3.74 6.73
N GLY A 98 18.20 2.65 7.27
CA GLY A 98 17.51 2.67 8.56
C GLY A 98 18.48 2.96 9.71
N LYS A 99 18.22 4.01 10.47
CA LYS A 99 19.07 4.55 11.54
C LYS A 99 19.60 3.52 12.56
N TYR A 100 18.84 2.48 12.86
CA TYR A 100 19.16 1.50 13.92
C TYR A 100 19.48 0.10 13.40
N SER A 101 19.40 -0.16 12.09
CA SER A 101 19.53 -1.52 11.54
C SER A 101 20.48 -1.60 10.36
N ASP A 102 20.99 -0.47 9.87
CA ASP A 102 21.74 -0.31 8.62
C ASP A 102 21.04 -0.90 7.39
N LYS A 103 19.78 -1.29 7.52
CA LYS A 103 18.97 -1.86 6.44
C LYS A 103 18.65 -0.76 5.44
N LYS A 104 19.08 -0.98 4.20
CA LYS A 104 18.78 -0.12 3.07
C LYS A 104 17.37 -0.41 2.55
N ARG A 105 16.59 0.64 2.33
CA ARG A 105 15.23 0.59 1.80
C ARG A 105 15.16 1.40 0.51
N LEU A 106 14.42 0.88 -0.45
CA LEU A 106 14.08 1.61 -1.66
C LEU A 106 13.05 2.69 -1.28
N ILE A 107 13.31 3.92 -1.69
CA ILE A 107 12.40 5.05 -1.48
C ILE A 107 11.91 5.48 -2.85
N LEU A 108 10.60 5.48 -3.04
CA LEU A 108 9.97 6.14 -4.16
C LEU A 108 9.76 7.60 -3.74
N ASP A 109 10.43 8.54 -4.38
CA ASP A 109 10.29 9.96 -4.04
C ASP A 109 9.03 10.53 -4.68
N LEU A 110 7.97 10.46 -3.89
CA LEU A 110 6.62 10.85 -4.25
C LEU A 110 6.41 12.37 -4.18
N SER A 111 7.38 13.14 -3.69
CA SER A 111 7.31 14.61 -3.60
C SER A 111 7.87 15.34 -4.82
N SER A 112 8.64 14.65 -5.66
CA SER A 112 9.26 15.22 -6.85
C SER A 112 8.29 15.34 -8.05
N PRO A 113 8.45 16.33 -8.95
CA PRO A 113 9.41 17.44 -8.88
C PRO A 113 8.91 18.58 -7.99
N HIS A 114 9.86 19.29 -7.36
CA HIS A 114 9.60 20.53 -6.65
C HIS A 114 9.84 21.70 -7.63
N ASN A 115 8.87 22.62 -7.74
CA ASN A 115 8.96 23.90 -8.48
C ASN A 115 8.93 23.88 -10.03
N ASP A 116 8.40 22.85 -10.69
CA ASP A 116 8.00 22.97 -12.11
C ASP A 116 6.54 23.46 -12.20
N GLU A 117 6.17 24.15 -13.29
CA GLU A 117 4.78 24.51 -13.67
C GLU A 117 3.81 23.30 -13.79
N CYS A 118 4.27 22.10 -13.46
CA CYS A 118 3.48 20.88 -13.34
C CYS A 118 3.32 20.49 -11.86
N MET A 119 2.07 20.37 -11.41
CA MET A 119 1.71 19.96 -10.05
C MET A 119 2.49 18.73 -9.58
N SER A 120 2.94 18.76 -8.32
CA SER A 120 3.64 17.65 -7.69
C SER A 120 2.76 16.40 -7.74
N VAL A 121 3.38 15.22 -7.83
CA VAL A 121 2.62 13.95 -7.86
C VAL A 121 1.85 13.74 -6.53
N ASN A 122 2.11 14.53 -5.50
CA ASN A 122 1.35 14.54 -4.24
C ASN A 122 0.03 15.32 -4.35
N ASP A 123 -0.11 16.24 -5.29
CA ASP A 123 -1.32 17.08 -5.41
C ASP A 123 -2.36 16.48 -6.35
N MET A 124 -2.01 15.47 -7.13
CA MET A 124 -2.95 14.77 -8.00
C MET A 124 -2.51 13.31 -8.20
N ILE A 125 -3.17 12.41 -7.50
CA ILE A 125 -2.73 11.04 -7.25
C ILE A 125 -2.55 10.27 -8.57
N ASP A 126 -1.35 9.74 -8.85
CA ASP A 126 -1.10 8.38 -9.36
C ASP A 126 0.41 8.11 -9.19
N LYS A 127 0.74 7.05 -8.44
CA LYS A 127 2.07 6.80 -7.86
C LYS A 127 2.32 5.32 -7.67
N SER A 128 2.80 4.68 -8.72
CA SER A 128 3.34 3.34 -8.60
C SER A 128 4.47 3.02 -9.59
N ASP A 129 4.78 3.92 -10.52
CA ASP A 129 5.73 3.61 -11.58
C ASP A 129 7.11 4.16 -11.28
N PHE A 130 8.12 3.36 -11.61
CA PHE A 130 9.50 3.82 -11.60
C PHE A 130 10.30 3.22 -12.75
N LYS A 131 11.41 3.87 -13.11
CA LYS A 131 12.32 3.40 -14.16
C LYS A 131 13.70 3.10 -13.59
N TRP A 132 14.19 1.90 -13.87
CA TRP A 132 15.52 1.45 -13.45
C TRP A 132 16.24 0.74 -14.59
N LYS A 133 17.48 1.16 -14.89
CA LYS A 133 18.30 0.61 -15.99
C LYS A 133 17.53 0.49 -17.31
N ALA A 134 16.92 1.59 -17.74
CA ALA A 134 16.07 1.68 -18.94
C ALA A 134 14.78 0.84 -18.93
N MET A 135 14.53 0.03 -17.90
CA MET A 135 13.33 -0.79 -17.78
C MET A 135 12.28 -0.13 -16.88
N TYR A 136 11.00 -0.36 -17.19
CA TYR A 136 9.85 0.13 -16.43
C TYR A 136 9.37 -0.90 -15.41
N TYR A 137 8.93 -0.41 -14.26
CA TYR A 137 8.43 -1.19 -13.13
C TYR A 137 7.20 -0.53 -12.52
N PHE A 138 6.28 -1.36 -12.01
CA PHE A 138 4.96 -0.94 -11.54
C PHE A 138 4.67 -1.58 -10.18
N TYR A 139 4.41 -0.77 -9.15
CA TYR A 139 3.93 -1.28 -7.87
C TYR A 139 2.49 -1.76 -7.99
N VAL A 140 2.19 -2.93 -7.43
CA VAL A 140 0.82 -3.49 -7.36
C VAL A 140 0.28 -3.47 -5.92
N ARG A 141 0.93 -2.69 -5.07
CA ARG A 141 0.61 -2.47 -3.65
C ARG A 141 0.53 -0.98 -3.38
N LEU A 142 -0.18 -0.62 -2.32
CA LEU A 142 -0.15 0.73 -1.77
C LEU A 142 1.29 1.07 -1.35
N THR A 143 1.86 2.10 -1.98
CA THR A 143 3.24 2.53 -1.76
C THR A 143 3.33 3.45 -0.54
N PHE A 144 4.39 3.28 0.25
CA PHE A 144 4.66 4.20 1.36
C PHE A 144 4.84 5.63 0.84
N GLY A 145 4.21 6.60 1.51
CA GLY A 145 4.22 8.01 1.13
C GLY A 145 3.14 8.43 0.13
N CYS A 146 2.27 7.51 -0.31
CA CYS A 146 1.10 7.84 -1.11
C CYS A 146 -0.04 8.38 -0.22
N ARG A 147 -0.58 9.56 -0.54
CA ARG A 147 -1.60 10.26 0.29
C ARG A 147 -2.91 9.49 0.45
N SER A 148 -3.31 8.68 -0.53
CA SER A 148 -4.52 7.85 -0.42
C SER A 148 -4.31 6.58 0.42
N SER A 149 -3.07 6.14 0.58
CA SER A 149 -2.76 4.87 1.25
C SER A 149 -3.21 4.83 2.72
N PRO A 150 -2.96 5.87 3.55
CA PRO A 150 -3.45 5.89 4.93
C PRO A 150 -4.96 5.73 5.03
N LYS A 151 -5.73 6.41 4.17
CA LYS A 151 -7.19 6.33 4.22
C LYS A 151 -7.73 4.97 3.77
N ILE A 152 -7.11 4.37 2.74
CA ILE A 152 -7.45 3.03 2.29
C ILE A 152 -7.12 2.00 3.38
N PHE A 153 -5.97 2.11 4.04
CA PHE A 153 -5.59 1.23 5.15
C PHE A 153 -6.52 1.39 6.36
N ASP A 154 -6.85 2.62 6.73
CA ASP A 154 -7.83 2.95 7.78
C ASP A 154 -9.19 2.26 7.52
N THR A 155 -9.63 2.20 6.26
CA THR A 155 -10.85 1.48 5.85
C THR A 155 -10.75 -0.02 6.16
N VAL A 156 -9.60 -0.64 5.90
CA VAL A 156 -9.35 -2.06 6.25
C VAL A 156 -9.38 -2.24 7.77
N SER A 157 -8.73 -1.35 8.52
CA SER A 157 -8.67 -1.45 9.98
C SER A 157 -10.01 -1.27 10.66
N GLN A 158 -10.85 -0.35 10.16
CA GLN A 158 -12.23 -0.20 10.62
C GLN A 158 -13.05 -1.47 10.41
N ALA A 159 -12.87 -2.15 9.27
CA ALA A 159 -13.52 -3.44 9.04
C ALA A 159 -13.06 -4.51 10.04
N VAL A 160 -11.76 -4.57 10.36
CA VAL A 160 -11.23 -5.49 11.37
C VAL A 160 -11.82 -5.18 12.76
N CYS A 161 -11.88 -3.90 13.16
CA CYS A 161 -12.50 -3.52 14.43
C CYS A 161 -13.97 -3.92 14.49
N TYR A 162 -14.73 -3.65 13.43
CA TYR A 162 -16.14 -4.06 13.37
C TYR A 162 -16.30 -5.57 13.55
N ILE A 163 -15.50 -6.37 12.83
CA ILE A 163 -15.54 -7.84 12.92
C ILE A 163 -15.18 -8.29 14.35
N ALA A 164 -14.10 -7.73 14.92
CA ALA A 164 -13.65 -8.06 16.26
C ALA A 164 -14.73 -7.77 17.32
N GLU A 165 -15.38 -6.61 17.24
CA GLU A 165 -16.44 -6.24 18.17
C GLU A 165 -17.71 -7.07 17.99
N LYS A 166 -18.19 -7.21 16.75
CA LYS A 166 -19.53 -7.78 16.48
C LYS A 166 -19.54 -9.29 16.39
N ASN A 167 -18.52 -9.88 15.79
CA ASN A 167 -18.48 -11.32 15.54
C ASN A 167 -17.70 -12.06 16.64
N TYR A 168 -16.69 -11.40 17.24
CA TYR A 168 -15.80 -12.02 18.23
C TYR A 168 -15.92 -11.42 19.64
N LYS A 169 -16.80 -10.44 19.86
CA LYS A 169 -17.10 -9.82 21.18
C LYS A 169 -15.90 -9.20 21.88
N VAL A 170 -14.93 -8.70 21.11
CA VAL A 170 -13.82 -7.90 21.65
C VAL A 170 -14.37 -6.54 22.05
N GLN A 171 -14.56 -6.30 23.35
CA GLN A 171 -15.39 -5.18 23.84
C GLN A 171 -14.73 -3.81 23.68
N HIS A 172 -13.40 -3.74 23.69
CA HIS A 172 -12.67 -2.49 23.59
C HIS A 172 -11.46 -2.67 22.66
N ILE A 173 -11.68 -2.44 21.37
CA ILE A 173 -10.60 -2.38 20.37
C ILE A 173 -10.46 -0.95 19.87
N LEU A 174 -9.27 -0.38 20.06
CA LEU A 174 -8.87 0.89 19.47
C LEU A 174 -7.93 0.57 18.31
N HIS A 175 -8.05 1.32 17.22
CA HIS A 175 -7.08 1.24 16.13
C HIS A 175 -6.51 2.63 15.81
N LEU A 176 -5.25 2.63 15.38
CA LEU A 176 -4.57 3.79 14.81
C LEU A 176 -3.87 3.32 13.53
N LEU A 177 -4.49 3.57 12.37
CA LEU A 177 -4.06 3.00 11.10
C LEU A 177 -3.87 1.48 11.20
N ASP A 178 -2.66 0.96 11.14
CA ASP A 178 -2.32 -0.46 11.19
C ASP A 178 -2.12 -1.02 12.61
N ASP A 179 -2.06 -0.17 13.64
CA ASP A 179 -1.90 -0.59 15.03
C ASP A 179 -3.26 -0.81 15.71
N PHE A 180 -3.39 -1.92 16.45
CA PHE A 180 -4.57 -2.25 17.24
C PHE A 180 -4.21 -2.40 18.72
N LEU A 181 -5.04 -1.83 19.59
CA LEU A 181 -4.95 -1.96 21.03
C LEU A 181 -6.26 -2.54 21.55
N THR A 182 -6.18 -3.68 22.23
CA THR A 182 -7.32 -4.25 22.96
C THR A 182 -7.17 -3.96 24.44
N ILE A 183 -8.29 -3.59 25.09
CA ILE A 183 -8.34 -3.33 26.53
C ILE A 183 -9.31 -4.33 27.13
N ASP A 184 -8.79 -5.30 27.87
CA ASP A 184 -9.62 -6.20 28.67
C ASP A 184 -9.84 -5.61 30.06
N HIS A 185 -11.06 -5.74 30.59
CA HIS A 185 -11.31 -5.51 32.00
C HIS A 185 -11.02 -6.80 32.77
N ASP A 186 -10.04 -6.75 33.67
CA ASP A 186 -9.78 -7.81 34.66
C ASP A 186 -11.00 -7.95 35.59
N GLY A 187 -11.94 -8.82 35.22
CA GLY A 187 -13.15 -9.05 36.02
C GLY A 187 -13.91 -10.34 35.74
N ILE A 188 -13.62 -11.08 34.68
CA ILE A 188 -14.22 -12.40 34.44
C ILE A 188 -13.12 -13.36 33.97
N PRO A 189 -12.86 -14.48 34.68
CA PRO A 189 -11.84 -15.44 34.27
C PRO A 189 -12.32 -16.19 33.03
N THR A 190 -11.98 -15.71 31.84
CA THR A 190 -12.08 -16.49 30.62
C THR A 190 -10.87 -17.41 30.54
N LYS A 191 -11.10 -18.71 30.80
CA LYS A 191 -10.20 -19.76 30.36
C LYS A 191 -10.10 -19.69 28.83
N MET A 192 -9.07 -19.04 28.30
CA MET A 192 -8.62 -19.26 26.93
C MET A 192 -7.10 -19.37 26.95
N GLU A 193 -6.61 -20.58 26.72
CA GLU A 193 -5.19 -20.89 26.66
C GLU A 193 -4.54 -20.21 25.47
N ARG A 194 -3.35 -19.63 25.70
CA ARG A 194 -2.51 -19.04 24.66
C ARG A 194 -2.05 -20.14 23.72
N GLY A 195 -2.53 -20.15 22.48
CA GLY A 195 -2.03 -21.10 21.48
C GLY A 195 -2.74 -21.14 20.13
N GLN A 196 -3.90 -20.51 19.96
CA GLN A 196 -4.65 -20.56 18.70
C GLN A 196 -4.64 -19.22 17.96
N TRP A 197 -3.47 -18.82 17.49
CA TRP A 197 -3.37 -17.91 16.35
C TRP A 197 -2.51 -18.57 15.28
N GLN A 198 -3.16 -19.26 14.34
CA GLN A 198 -2.62 -19.52 13.01
C GLN A 198 -3.64 -19.00 12.01
N LEU A 199 -3.28 -17.89 11.35
CA LEU A 199 -3.88 -17.43 10.09
C LEU A 199 -3.08 -18.01 8.93
#